data_AF-A0AAF0CFT2-F1
#
_entry.id   AF-A0AAF0CFT2-F1
#
_cell.length_a   1.000
_cell.length_b   1.000
_cell.length_c   1.000
_cell.angle_alpha   90.00
_cell.angle_beta   90.00
_cell.angle_gamma   90.00
#
_symmetry.space_group_name_H-M   'P 1'
#
loop_
_entity.id
_entity.type
_entity.pdbx_description
1 polymer ?
#
loop_
_entity_poly.entity_id
_entity_poly.type
_entity_poly.pdbx_seq_one_letter_code
_entity_poly.pdbx_strand_id
1 'polypeptide(L)'
;MKPIVLRHLIIGLLVLTGIFHLAVALLNAAPGLGWSLTAFGVIYTGLSFYVRRDVHMKKKPKKGHINGRTAIIVTMAVCATGLALGGSNYIQNGGPLALPIMFAVDIAIIAAGAMWLMKVHTR
;
A
#
# COMPACT_ATOMS: atom_id res chain seq x y z
N MET A 1 0.61 -4.33 19.14
CA MET A 1 1.57 -4.84 18.12
C MET A 1 2.91 -4.12 18.20
N LYS A 2 4.01 -4.86 18.02
CA LYS A 2 5.39 -4.30 17.92
C LYS A 2 5.56 -3.60 16.55
N PRO A 3 6.36 -2.52 16.42
CA PRO A 3 6.57 -1.81 15.15
C PRO A 3 6.99 -2.71 13.99
N ILE A 4 7.81 -3.72 14.27
CA ILE A 4 8.25 -4.69 13.26
C ILE A 4 7.09 -5.52 12.68
N VAL A 5 6.09 -5.87 13.51
CA VAL A 5 4.92 -6.65 13.06
C VAL A 5 4.04 -5.79 12.14
N LEU A 6 3.86 -4.51 12.47
CA LEU A 6 3.13 -3.57 11.60
C LEU A 6 3.82 -3.40 10.24
N ARG A 7 5.16 -3.34 10.19
CA ARG A 7 5.87 -3.30 8.89
C ARG A 7 5.67 -4.56 8.07
N HIS A 8 5.75 -5.75 8.70
CA HIS A 8 5.49 -7.01 7.98
C HIS A 8 4.06 -7.10 7.48
N LEU A 9 3.09 -6.62 8.27
CA LEU A 9 1.69 -6.52 7.84
C LEU A 9 1.56 -5.61 6.61
N ILE A 10 2.13 -4.40 6.65
CA ILE A 10 2.10 -3.46 5.51
C ILE A 10 2.74 -4.09 4.27
N ILE A 11 3.90 -4.76 4.40
CA ILE A 11 4.54 -5.45 3.28
C ILE A 11 3.63 -6.54 2.71
N GLY A 12 3.04 -7.38 3.57
CA GLY A 12 2.14 -8.45 3.15
C GLY A 12 0.90 -7.92 2.42
N LEU A 13 0.27 -6.88 2.97
CA LEU A 13 -0.89 -6.23 2.35
C LEU A 13 -0.52 -5.58 1.01
N LEU A 14 0.66 -4.96 0.89
CA LEU A 14 1.13 -4.37 -0.36
C LEU A 14 1.38 -5.42 -1.46
N VAL A 15 2.02 -6.54 -1.12
CA VAL A 15 2.21 -7.64 -2.09
C VAL A 15 0.85 -8.19 -2.51
N LEU A 16 -0.03 -8.46 -1.54
CA LEU A 16 -1.33 -9.04 -1.82
C LEU A 16 -2.18 -8.13 -2.71
N THR A 17 -2.29 -6.84 -2.37
CA THR A 17 -3.05 -5.88 -3.19
C THR A 17 -2.41 -5.69 -4.56
N GLY A 18 -1.07 -5.68 -4.65
CA GLY A 18 -0.35 -5.58 -5.92
C GLY A 18 -0.66 -6.75 -6.86
N ILE A 19 -0.58 -7.99 -6.36
CA ILE A 19 -0.93 -9.19 -7.11
C ILE A 19 -2.42 -9.18 -7.49
N PHE A 20 -3.30 -8.77 -6.58
CA PHE A 20 -4.73 -8.73 -6.85
C PHE A 20 -5.09 -7.73 -7.95
N HIS A 21 -4.48 -6.55 -7.96
CA HIS A 21 -4.62 -5.57 -9.04
C HIS A 21 -4.17 -6.13 -10.39
N LEU A 22 -3.01 -6.80 -10.44
CA LEU A 22 -2.52 -7.46 -11.66
C LEU A 22 -3.46 -8.59 -12.12
N ALA A 23 -3.95 -9.42 -11.21
CA ALA A 23 -4.87 -10.50 -11.52
C ALA A 23 -6.19 -9.96 -12.11
N VAL A 24 -6.78 -8.94 -11.51
CA VAL A 24 -8.03 -8.33 -12.02
C VAL A 24 -7.81 -7.67 -13.38
N ALA A 25 -6.65 -7.05 -13.60
CA ALA A 25 -6.27 -6.50 -14.91
C ALA A 25 -6.11 -7.61 -15.98
N LEU A 26 -5.35 -8.66 -15.67
CA LEU A 26 -5.06 -9.76 -16.60
C LEU A 26 -6.31 -10.57 -16.97
N LEU A 27 -7.19 -10.79 -16.00
CA LEU A 27 -8.46 -11.50 -16.22
C LEU A 27 -9.52 -10.61 -16.88
N ASN A 28 -9.21 -9.34 -17.15
CA ASN A 28 -10.16 -8.33 -17.63
C ASN A 28 -11.46 -8.32 -16.79
N ALA A 29 -11.35 -8.58 -15.49
CA ALA A 29 -12.48 -8.61 -14.56
C ALA A 29 -13.03 -7.19 -14.25
N ALA A 30 -12.36 -6.17 -14.78
CA ALA A 30 -12.73 -4.76 -14.73
C ALA A 30 -12.52 -4.11 -16.12
N PRO A 31 -13.44 -4.32 -17.07
CA PRO A 31 -13.30 -3.79 -18.42
C PRO A 31 -13.06 -2.28 -18.41
N GLY A 32 -12.08 -1.80 -19.17
CA GLY A 32 -11.70 -0.39 -19.24
C GLY A 32 -10.75 0.10 -18.13
N LEU A 33 -10.51 -0.69 -17.08
CA LEU A 33 -9.60 -0.34 -15.98
C LEU A 33 -8.26 -1.09 -16.02
N GLY A 34 -8.05 -1.96 -17.01
CA GLY A 34 -6.88 -2.84 -17.09
C GLY A 34 -5.54 -2.09 -16.97
N TRP A 35 -5.41 -0.92 -17.58
CA TRP A 35 -4.16 -0.17 -17.51
C TRP A 35 -3.90 0.42 -16.13
N SER A 36 -4.91 1.08 -15.55
CA SER A 36 -4.83 1.66 -14.22
C SER A 36 -4.56 0.58 -13.17
N LEU A 37 -5.28 -0.54 -13.24
CA LEU A 37 -5.07 -1.68 -12.34
C LEU A 37 -3.66 -2.26 -12.48
N THR A 38 -3.16 -2.41 -13.70
CA THR A 38 -1.78 -2.89 -13.91
C THR A 38 -0.76 -1.92 -13.30
N ALA A 39 -0.92 -0.62 -13.52
CA ALA A 39 -0.03 0.41 -12.97
C ALA A 39 -0.02 0.36 -11.42
N PHE A 40 -1.18 0.37 -10.78
CA PHE A 40 -1.28 0.24 -9.32
C PHE A 40 -0.72 -1.09 -8.83
N GLY A 41 -0.95 -2.19 -9.55
CA GLY A 41 -0.40 -3.50 -9.23
C GLY A 41 1.14 -3.52 -9.19
N VAL A 42 1.77 -2.91 -10.19
CA VAL A 42 3.23 -2.74 -10.24
C VAL A 42 3.72 -1.81 -9.12
N ILE A 43 3.03 -0.69 -8.89
CA ILE A 43 3.41 0.27 -7.84
C ILE A 43 3.34 -0.38 -6.46
N TYR A 44 2.23 -1.05 -6.12
CA TYR A 44 2.06 -1.70 -4.81
C TYR A 44 3.08 -2.82 -4.60
N THR A 45 3.34 -3.63 -5.64
CA THR A 45 4.39 -4.65 -5.59
C THR A 45 5.76 -4.00 -5.38
N GLY A 46 6.11 -2.95 -6.12
CA GLY A 46 7.36 -2.22 -5.97
C GLY A 46 7.53 -1.55 -4.59
N LEU A 47 6.46 -0.97 -4.05
CA LEU A 47 6.43 -0.41 -2.70
C LEU A 47 6.67 -1.49 -1.64
N SER A 48 6.15 -2.71 -1.83
CA SER A 48 6.42 -3.81 -0.90
C SER A 48 7.93 -4.11 -0.80
N PHE A 49 8.63 -4.14 -1.93
CA PHE A 49 10.09 -4.32 -1.97
C PHE A 49 10.82 -3.13 -1.36
N TYR A 50 10.34 -1.91 -1.60
CA TYR A 50 10.92 -0.70 -1.02
C TYR A 50 10.80 -0.68 0.51
N VAL A 51 9.60 -0.94 1.05
CA VAL A 51 9.36 -1.03 2.48
C VAL A 51 10.15 -2.19 3.10
N ARG A 52 10.27 -3.33 2.41
CA ARG A 52 11.04 -4.50 2.86
C ARG A 52 12.55 -4.24 2.88
N ARG A 53 13.12 -3.65 1.83
CA ARG A 53 14.55 -3.33 1.76
C ARG A 53 15.00 -2.49 2.95
N ASP A 54 14.15 -1.55 3.35
CA ASP A 54 14.44 -0.70 4.50
C ASP A 54 14.36 -1.46 5.85
N VAL A 55 13.58 -2.54 5.98
CA VAL A 55 13.60 -3.42 7.18
C VAL A 55 14.94 -4.15 7.34
N HIS A 56 15.53 -4.61 6.24
CA HIS A 56 16.72 -5.48 6.26
C HIS A 56 18.06 -4.72 6.27
N MET A 57 18.06 -3.42 5.99
CA MET A 57 19.25 -2.58 6.09
C MET A 57 19.56 -2.25 7.56
N LYS A 58 20.31 -3.13 8.24
CA LYS A 58 20.85 -2.96 9.61
C LYS A 58 21.87 -1.80 9.77
N LYS A 59 21.82 -0.74 8.95
CA LYS A 59 22.68 0.42 9.20
C LYS A 59 22.11 1.19 10.40
N LYS A 60 22.91 1.27 11.49
CA LYS A 60 22.58 2.11 12.66
C LYS A 60 22.08 3.47 12.14
N PRO A 61 20.87 3.90 12.49
CA PRO A 61 20.37 5.19 12.05
C PRO A 61 21.37 6.27 12.51
N LYS A 62 21.82 7.12 11.58
CA LYS A 62 22.46 8.38 11.99
C LYS A 62 21.46 9.11 12.88
N LYS A 63 21.93 9.62 14.02
CA LYS A 63 21.12 10.32 15.03
C LYS A 63 20.21 11.35 14.31
N GLY A 64 18.89 11.13 14.33
CA GLY A 64 17.89 11.96 13.63
C GLY A 64 17.20 11.34 12.40
N HIS A 65 17.61 10.17 11.91
CA HIS A 65 17.02 9.53 10.72
C HIS A 65 16.29 8.22 11.08
N ILE A 66 14.96 8.22 11.05
CA ILE A 66 14.14 7.01 11.23
C ILE A 66 14.14 6.26 9.89
N ASN A 67 15.02 5.25 9.77
CA ASN A 67 15.02 4.33 8.63
C ASN A 67 13.58 3.81 8.41
N GLY A 68 13.03 4.04 7.21
CA GLY A 68 11.71 3.53 6.80
C GLY A 68 10.55 4.48 6.91
N ARG A 69 10.69 5.64 7.57
CA ARG A 69 9.58 6.60 7.70
C ARG A 69 9.09 7.09 6.34
N THR A 70 10.02 7.45 5.44
CA THR A 70 9.69 7.87 4.07
C THR A 70 8.95 6.78 3.31
N ALA A 71 9.38 5.52 3.42
CA ALA A 71 8.72 4.41 2.72
C ALA A 71 7.29 4.20 3.20
N ILE A 72 7.03 4.31 4.51
CA ILE A 72 5.67 4.22 5.07
C ILE A 72 4.82 5.41 4.63
N ILE A 73 5.34 6.64 4.68
CA ILE A 73 4.59 7.83 4.24
C ILE A 73 4.24 7.76 2.75
N VAL A 74 5.20 7.39 1.89
CA VAL A 74 4.95 7.21 0.44
C VAL A 74 3.90 6.13 0.22
N THR A 75 3.97 5.02 0.95
CA THR A 75 2.95 3.95 0.89
C THR A 75 1.56 4.49 1.21
N MET A 76 1.43 5.23 2.31
CA MET A 76 0.16 5.82 2.72
C MET A 76 -0.36 6.82 1.69
N ALA A 77 0.52 7.65 1.12
CA ALA A 77 0.16 8.61 0.08
C ALA A 77 -0.38 7.92 -1.18
N VAL A 78 0.29 6.85 -1.64
CA VAL A 78 -0.18 6.08 -2.80
C VAL A 78 -1.53 5.42 -2.53
N CYS A 79 -1.73 4.81 -1.35
CA CYS A 79 -3.02 4.23 -0.97
C CYS A 79 -4.12 5.30 -0.93
N ALA A 80 -3.83 6.48 -0.37
CA ALA A 80 -4.78 7.59 -0.33
C ALA A 80 -5.13 8.10 -1.74
N THR A 81 -4.16 8.16 -2.65
CA THR A 81 -4.39 8.49 -4.06
C THR A 81 -5.24 7.43 -4.75
N GLY A 82 -4.96 6.13 -4.52
CA GLY A 82 -5.76 5.02 -5.02
C GLY A 82 -7.22 5.08 -4.58
N LEU A 83 -7.44 5.35 -3.28
CA LEU A 83 -8.78 5.57 -2.72
C LEU A 83 -9.48 6.80 -3.30
N ALA A 84 -8.78 7.93 -3.44
CA ALA A 84 -9.38 9.14 -3.96
C ALA A 84 -9.77 8.99 -5.43
N LEU A 85 -8.86 8.52 -6.28
CA LEU A 85 -9.09 8.37 -7.71
C LEU A 85 -10.00 7.19 -8.03
N GLY A 86 -9.73 6.02 -7.44
CA GLY A 86 -10.52 4.82 -7.64
C GLY A 86 -11.90 4.94 -7.01
N GLY A 87 -11.99 5.46 -5.79
CA GLY A 87 -13.25 5.63 -5.06
C GLY A 87 -14.18 6.66 -5.71
N SER A 88 -13.64 7.82 -6.15
CA SER A 88 -14.45 8.82 -6.87
C SER A 88 -15.01 8.25 -8.18
N ASN A 89 -14.17 7.56 -8.97
CA ASN A 89 -14.61 6.91 -10.19
C ASN A 89 -15.66 5.82 -9.92
N TYR A 90 -15.48 5.02 -8.87
CA TYR A 90 -16.42 3.96 -8.50
C TYR A 90 -17.78 4.51 -8.05
N ILE A 91 -17.81 5.61 -7.31
CA ILE A 91 -19.06 6.24 -6.87
C ILE A 91 -19.83 6.81 -8.07
N GLN A 92 -19.12 7.37 -9.06
CA GLN A 92 -19.73 8.00 -10.23
C GLN A 92 -20.17 6.99 -11.30
N ASN A 93 -19.33 5.99 -11.57
CA ASN A 93 -19.47 5.10 -12.71
C ASN A 93 -19.79 3.64 -12.33
N GLY A 94 -19.84 3.34 -11.03
CA GLY A 94 -19.87 1.97 -10.54
C GLY A 94 -18.57 1.22 -10.83
N GLY A 95 -18.61 -0.09 -10.70
CA GLY A 95 -17.48 -0.94 -11.05
C GLY A 95 -17.62 -2.36 -10.51
N PRO A 96 -16.65 -3.23 -10.79
CA PRO A 96 -16.65 -4.58 -10.27
C PRO A 96 -16.46 -4.59 -8.75
N LEU A 97 -17.01 -5.61 -8.09
CA LEU A 97 -16.88 -5.84 -6.65
C LEU A 97 -15.43 -5.96 -6.16
N ALA A 98 -14.48 -6.20 -7.06
CA ALA A 98 -13.06 -6.20 -6.75
C ALA A 98 -12.54 -4.83 -6.25
N LEU A 99 -13.09 -3.72 -6.75
CA LEU A 99 -12.63 -2.38 -6.38
C LEU A 99 -12.89 -2.03 -4.90
N PRO A 100 -14.10 -2.23 -4.34
CA PRO A 100 -14.34 -2.08 -2.91
C PRO A 100 -13.40 -2.91 -2.02
N ILE A 101 -13.06 -4.13 -2.44
CA ILE A 101 -12.10 -4.98 -1.71
C ILE A 101 -10.71 -4.34 -1.71
N MET A 102 -10.26 -3.82 -2.86
CA MET A 102 -8.98 -3.10 -2.96
C MET A 102 -8.98 -1.85 -2.05
N PHE A 103 -10.08 -1.09 -2.01
CA PHE A 103 -10.21 0.07 -1.12
C PHE A 103 -10.12 -0.30 0.36
N ALA A 104 -10.74 -1.41 0.77
CA ALA A 104 -10.64 -1.88 2.15
C ALA A 104 -9.19 -2.23 2.53
N VAL A 105 -8.42 -2.80 1.60
CA VAL A 105 -7.00 -3.10 1.82
C VAL A 105 -6.17 -1.81 1.92
N ASP A 106 -6.43 -0.81 1.06
CA ASP A 106 -5.75 0.48 1.11
C ASP A 106 -6.00 1.20 2.45
N ILE A 107 -7.23 1.17 2.95
CA ILE A 107 -7.58 1.70 4.28
C ILE A 107 -6.81 0.96 5.38
N ALA A 108 -6.74 -0.37 5.31
CA ALA A 108 -5.98 -1.17 6.28
C ALA A 108 -4.48 -0.84 6.26
N ILE A 109 -3.89 -0.62 5.08
CA ILE A 109 -2.49 -0.20 4.92
C ILE A 109 -2.29 1.19 5.55
N ILE A 110 -3.17 2.15 5.28
CA ILE A 110 -3.11 3.51 5.85
C ILE A 110 -3.19 3.44 7.38
N ALA A 111 -4.14 2.69 7.93
CA ALA A 111 -4.31 2.52 9.38
C ALA A 111 -3.06 1.88 10.01
N ALA A 112 -2.52 0.82 9.41
CA ALA A 112 -1.30 0.17 9.87
C ALA A 112 -0.08 1.11 9.80
N GLY A 113 0.02 1.92 8.74
CA GLY A 113 1.06 2.94 8.56
C GLY A 113 0.98 4.04 9.61
N ALA A 114 -0.20 4.58 9.87
CA ALA A 114 -0.45 5.57 10.92
C ALA A 114 -0.10 5.02 12.31
N MET A 115 -0.56 3.81 12.64
CA MET A 115 -0.22 3.12 13.89
C MET A 115 1.29 2.90 14.03
N TRP A 116 1.98 2.59 12.93
CA TRP A 116 3.43 2.45 12.94
C TRP A 116 4.11 3.78 13.23
N LEU A 117 3.72 4.86 12.55
CA LEU A 117 4.27 6.21 12.73
C LEU A 117 4.11 6.70 14.19
N MET A 118 2.93 6.50 14.79
CA MET A 118 2.68 6.86 16.19
C MET A 118 3.58 6.09 17.18
N LYS A 119 3.84 4.81 16.90
CA LYS A 119 4.67 3.95 17.77
C LYS A 119 6.16 4.21 17.64
N VAL A 120 6.64 4.68 16.49
CA VAL A 120 8.06 5.03 16.32
C VAL A 120 8.37 6.45 16.77
N HIS A 121 7.36 7.33 16.89
CA HIS A 121 7.53 8.67 17.41
C HIS A 121 7.55 8.73 18.95
N THR A 122 6.89 7.77 19.62
CA THR A 122 6.84 7.66 21.09
C THR A 122 8.03 6.89 21.70
N ARG A 123 9.06 6.58 20.90
CA ARG A 123 10.29 5.89 21.31
C ARG A 123 11.51 6.77 21.05
#